data_AF-A0A7C6Y2Z0-F1
#
_entry.id   AF-A0A7C6Y2Z0-F1
#
_cell.length_a   1.000
_cell.length_b   1.000
_cell.length_c   1.000
_cell.angle_alpha   90.00
_cell.angle_beta   90.00
_cell.angle_gamma   90.00
#
_symmetry.space_group_name_H-M   'P 1'
#
loop_
_entity.id
_entity.type
_entity.pdbx_description
1 polymer ?
#
loop_
_entity_poly.entity_id
_entity_poly.type
_entity_poly.pdbx_seq_one_letter_code
_entity_poly.pdbx_strand_id
1 'polypeptide(L)'
;MTGLKNFPYFFKEAFKSLCRNGWMSLASIAVVAVTLFLLGAFLLVNYNVNFFAEGVKDQVEIVVYLDDISPAEREALRIHLIGLEEIQEVRFVSKREAMERLKASMGDRASYLEDYENDANNPLPDSFEVKTVVPEDVPVVAQNIRKLSGVDRVDYGEGFVERLFELTRGVKLAAFVFMLSLGITAVFLIANTI
;
A
#
# COMPACT_ATOMS: atom_id res chain seq x y z
N MET A 1 31.52 -9.49 -47.56
CA MET A 1 31.51 -9.51 -46.07
C MET A 1 32.56 -8.53 -45.53
N THR A 2 32.42 -7.22 -45.77
CA THR A 2 33.47 -6.21 -45.50
C THR A 2 33.08 -5.19 -44.42
N GLY A 3 31.86 -5.30 -43.86
CA GLY A 3 31.36 -4.37 -42.83
C GLY A 3 31.94 -4.59 -41.43
N LEU A 4 32.26 -5.83 -41.04
CA LEU A 4 32.73 -6.13 -39.67
C LEU A 4 34.18 -5.75 -39.39
N LYS A 5 35.06 -5.64 -40.41
CA LYS A 5 36.48 -5.34 -40.20
C LYS A 5 36.76 -3.89 -39.79
N ASN A 6 35.81 -2.98 -40.01
CA ASN A 6 35.96 -1.56 -39.69
C ASN A 6 35.36 -1.17 -38.33
N PHE A 7 34.61 -2.07 -37.67
CA PHE A 7 34.05 -1.85 -36.33
C PHE A 7 35.09 -1.39 -35.28
N PRO A 8 36.27 -2.03 -35.15
CA PRO A 8 37.28 -1.58 -34.19
C PRO A 8 37.90 -0.22 -34.55
N TYR A 9 37.95 0.11 -35.84
CA TYR A 9 38.41 1.42 -36.31
C TYR A 9 37.43 2.53 -35.91
N PHE A 10 36.13 2.32 -36.12
CA PHE A 10 35.09 3.28 -35.72
C PHE A 10 35.01 3.47 -34.21
N PHE A 11 35.14 2.41 -33.40
CA PHE A 11 35.23 2.54 -31.94
C PHE A 11 36.46 3.34 -31.49
N LYS A 12 37.62 3.10 -32.13
CA LYS A 12 38.86 3.82 -31.84
C LYS A 12 38.75 5.31 -32.20
N GLU A 13 38.17 5.64 -33.35
CA GLU A 13 37.93 7.04 -33.74
C GLU A 13 36.88 7.72 -32.86
N ALA A 14 35.80 7.02 -32.50
CA ALA A 14 34.78 7.53 -31.57
C ALA A 14 35.39 7.85 -30.21
N PHE A 15 36.18 6.94 -29.64
CA PHE A 15 36.87 7.17 -28.36
C PHE A 15 37.88 8.31 -28.44
N LYS A 16 38.65 8.41 -29.54
CA LYS A 16 39.57 9.52 -29.78
C LYS A 16 38.85 10.86 -29.90
N SER A 17 37.67 10.88 -30.53
CA SER A 17 36.80 12.07 -30.63
C SER A 17 36.23 12.47 -29.26
N LEU A 18 35.76 11.50 -28.47
CA LEU A 18 35.28 11.71 -27.10
C LEU A 18 36.36 12.30 -26.20
N CYS A 19 37.59 11.77 -26.23
CA CYS A 19 38.71 12.30 -25.46
C CYS A 19 39.14 13.71 -25.91
N ARG A 20 39.10 14.00 -27.23
CA ARG A 20 39.48 15.32 -27.76
C ARG A 20 38.46 16.41 -27.40
N ASN A 21 37.18 16.04 -27.31
CA ASN A 21 36.10 16.92 -26.85
C ASN A 21 35.68 16.57 -25.41
N GLY A 22 36.64 16.12 -24.59
CA GLY A 22 36.42 15.44 -23.31
C GLY A 22 35.51 16.18 -22.33
N TRP A 23 35.57 17.50 -22.29
CA TRP A 23 34.74 18.30 -21.39
C TRP A 23 33.25 18.24 -21.74
N MET A 24 32.89 18.41 -23.02
CA MET A 24 31.51 18.28 -23.48
C MET A 24 31.02 16.84 -23.39
N SER A 25 31.85 15.87 -23.78
CA SER A 25 31.50 14.45 -23.72
C SER A 25 31.25 13.97 -22.29
N LEU A 26 32.09 14.40 -21.33
CA LEU A 26 31.94 14.04 -19.92
C LEU A 26 30.70 14.71 -19.31
N ALA A 27 30.41 15.96 -19.68
CA ALA A 27 29.17 16.62 -19.29
C ALA A 27 27.94 15.85 -19.77
N SER A 28 27.91 15.43 -21.05
CA SER A 28 26.80 14.64 -21.60
C SER A 28 26.64 13.28 -20.92
N ILE A 29 27.73 12.57 -20.67
CA ILE A 29 27.70 11.28 -19.95
C ILE A 29 27.18 11.47 -18.53
N ALA A 30 27.63 12.53 -17.83
CA ALA A 30 27.17 12.84 -16.48
C ALA A 30 25.67 13.14 -16.46
N VAL A 31 25.16 13.92 -17.42
CA VAL A 31 23.72 14.22 -17.54
C VAL A 31 22.90 12.95 -17.76
N VAL A 32 23.33 12.06 -18.67
CA VAL A 32 22.64 10.77 -18.91
C VAL A 32 22.70 9.89 -17.66
N ALA A 33 23.86 9.80 -17.01
CA ALA A 33 24.03 9.01 -15.79
C ALA A 33 23.13 9.50 -14.65
N VAL A 34 23.06 10.82 -14.41
CA VAL A 34 22.17 11.40 -13.40
C VAL A 34 20.70 11.14 -13.74
N THR A 35 20.32 11.25 -15.01
CA THR A 35 18.94 10.99 -15.46
C THR A 35 18.54 9.54 -15.22
N LEU A 36 19.41 8.58 -15.59
CA LEU A 36 19.18 7.16 -15.36
C LEU A 36 19.18 6.82 -13.86
N PHE A 37 20.04 7.46 -13.08
CA PHE A 37 20.07 7.30 -11.63
C PHE A 37 18.76 7.79 -10.98
N LEU A 38 18.28 8.98 -11.34
CA LEU A 38 17.02 9.52 -10.85
C LEU A 38 15.83 8.65 -11.24
N LEU A 39 15.80 8.18 -12.50
CA LEU A 39 14.80 7.22 -12.96
C LEU A 39 14.84 5.93 -12.14
N GLY A 40 16.02 5.34 -11.95
CA GLY A 40 16.19 4.11 -11.18
C GLY A 40 15.77 4.27 -9.71
N ALA A 41 16.19 5.36 -9.07
CA ALA A 41 15.80 5.69 -7.70
C ALA A 41 14.29 5.88 -7.59
N PHE A 42 13.67 6.59 -8.55
CA PHE A 42 12.23 6.79 -8.59
C PHE A 42 11.46 5.46 -8.70
N LEU A 43 11.87 4.60 -9.62
CA LEU A 43 11.26 3.27 -9.81
C LEU A 43 11.41 2.41 -8.55
N LEU A 44 12.57 2.45 -7.89
CA LEU A 44 12.81 1.73 -6.65
C LEU A 44 11.88 2.22 -5.54
N VAL A 45 11.74 3.53 -5.35
CA VAL A 45 10.81 4.11 -4.37
C VAL A 45 9.38 3.68 -4.69
N ASN A 46 8.94 3.80 -5.94
CA ASN A 46 7.59 3.41 -6.36
C ASN A 46 7.30 1.94 -6.07
N TYR A 47 8.24 1.05 -6.44
CA TYR A 47 8.13 -0.38 -6.18
C TYR A 47 8.04 -0.69 -4.68
N ASN A 48 8.90 -0.08 -3.86
CA ASN A 48 8.90 -0.30 -2.41
C ASN A 48 7.61 0.19 -1.75
N VAL A 49 7.10 1.36 -2.16
CA VAL A 49 5.85 1.91 -1.63
C VAL A 49 4.66 1.01 -2.00
N ASN A 50 4.60 0.53 -3.24
CA ASN A 50 3.51 -0.37 -3.65
C ASN A 50 3.59 -1.72 -2.93
N PHE A 51 4.79 -2.31 -2.85
CA PHE A 51 4.99 -3.58 -2.14
C PHE A 51 4.60 -3.47 -0.66
N PHE A 52 5.02 -2.39 0.01
CA PHE A 52 4.63 -2.14 1.39
C PHE A 52 3.12 -1.91 1.52
N ALA A 53 2.52 -1.13 0.63
CA ALA A 53 1.09 -0.85 0.65
C ALA A 53 0.24 -2.11 0.41
N GLU A 54 0.63 -2.99 -0.52
CA GLU A 54 -0.05 -4.26 -0.77
C GLU A 54 0.00 -5.18 0.45
N GLY A 55 1.18 -5.34 1.07
CA GLY A 55 1.33 -6.16 2.28
C GLY A 55 0.49 -5.66 3.46
N VAL A 56 0.29 -4.34 3.58
CA VAL A 56 -0.62 -3.77 4.58
C VAL A 56 -2.08 -3.96 4.16
N LYS A 57 -2.46 -3.67 2.92
CA LYS A 57 -3.83 -3.80 2.41
C LYS A 57 -4.44 -5.18 2.66
N ASP A 58 -3.67 -6.23 2.47
CA ASP A 58 -4.14 -7.60 2.69
C ASP A 58 -4.49 -7.90 4.16
N GLN A 59 -3.93 -7.12 5.09
CA GLN A 59 -4.16 -7.21 6.53
C GLN A 59 -5.13 -6.15 7.06
N VAL A 60 -5.57 -5.19 6.23
CA VAL A 60 -6.52 -4.17 6.67
C VAL A 60 -7.91 -4.81 6.73
N GLU A 61 -8.40 -4.93 7.95
CA GLU A 61 -9.76 -5.37 8.27
C GLU A 61 -10.43 -4.31 9.14
N ILE A 62 -11.75 -4.19 9.00
CA ILE A 62 -12.58 -3.35 9.86
C ILE A 62 -13.04 -4.22 11.04
N VAL A 63 -12.58 -3.90 12.24
CA VAL A 63 -13.04 -4.52 13.48
C VAL A 63 -14.20 -3.71 14.04
N VAL A 64 -15.38 -4.33 14.04
CA VAL A 64 -16.64 -3.74 14.51
C VAL A 64 -16.95 -4.31 15.89
N TYR A 65 -16.67 -3.55 16.94
CA TYR A 65 -17.02 -3.91 18.31
C TYR A 65 -18.51 -3.69 18.55
N LEU A 66 -19.14 -4.67 19.20
CA LEU A 66 -20.57 -4.72 19.41
C LEU A 66 -20.94 -4.19 20.79
N ASP A 67 -22.11 -3.55 20.88
CA ASP A 67 -22.79 -3.33 22.14
C ASP A 67 -23.22 -4.67 22.76
N ASP A 68 -23.66 -4.66 24.03
CA ASP A 68 -24.28 -5.83 24.67
C ASP A 68 -25.67 -6.11 24.07
N ILE A 69 -25.67 -6.73 22.88
CA ILE A 69 -26.85 -7.04 22.08
C ILE A 69 -27.21 -8.51 22.17
N SER A 70 -28.51 -8.80 22.01
CA SER A 70 -29.01 -10.17 21.99
C SER A 70 -28.44 -10.96 20.79
N PRO A 71 -28.39 -12.31 20.87
CA PRO A 71 -27.96 -13.13 19.74
C PRO A 71 -28.78 -12.92 18.47
N ALA A 72 -30.07 -12.57 18.59
CA ALA A 72 -30.94 -12.29 17.46
C ALA A 72 -30.58 -10.96 16.77
N GLU A 73 -30.32 -9.90 17.54
CA GLU A 73 -29.88 -8.59 17.02
C GLU A 73 -28.50 -8.68 16.36
N ARG A 74 -27.59 -9.44 16.98
CA ARG A 74 -26.26 -9.73 16.42
C ARG A 74 -26.35 -10.41 15.06
N GLU A 75 -27.21 -11.41 14.93
CA GLU A 75 -27.40 -12.11 13.67
C GLU A 75 -28.05 -11.22 12.61
N ALA A 76 -29.01 -10.37 12.99
CA ALA A 76 -29.59 -9.38 12.10
C ALA A 76 -28.56 -8.37 11.59
N LEU A 77 -27.66 -7.89 12.47
CA LEU A 77 -26.56 -7.01 12.11
C LEU A 77 -25.57 -7.73 11.16
N ARG A 78 -25.24 -9.00 11.42
CA ARG A 78 -24.38 -9.81 10.56
C ARG A 78 -24.96 -9.94 9.15
N ILE A 79 -26.25 -10.25 9.02
CA ILE A 79 -26.94 -10.34 7.73
C ILE A 79 -26.95 -8.99 7.03
N HIS A 80 -27.17 -7.90 7.77
CA HIS A 80 -27.15 -6.55 7.21
C HIS A 80 -25.77 -6.20 6.62
N LEU A 81 -24.69 -6.51 7.34
CA LEU A 81 -23.31 -6.30 6.86
C LEU A 81 -23.02 -7.14 5.61
N ILE A 82 -23.41 -8.41 5.58
CA ILE A 82 -23.22 -9.29 4.41
C ILE A 82 -24.00 -8.78 3.18
N GLY A 83 -25.09 -8.05 3.40
CA GLY A 83 -25.89 -7.46 2.33
C GLY A 83 -25.29 -6.20 1.70
N LEU A 84 -24.21 -5.63 2.24
CA LEU A 84 -23.53 -4.47 1.67
C LEU A 84 -22.62 -4.89 0.52
N GLU A 85 -22.76 -4.26 -0.65
CA GLU A 85 -21.97 -4.59 -1.86
C GLU A 85 -20.47 -4.34 -1.67
N GLU A 86 -20.12 -3.42 -0.76
CA GLU A 86 -18.74 -3.04 -0.46
C GLU A 86 -18.03 -4.05 0.45
N ILE A 87 -18.76 -5.02 1.02
CA ILE A 87 -18.24 -6.01 1.98
C ILE A 87 -17.99 -7.36 1.28
N GLN A 88 -16.77 -7.86 1.40
CA GLN A 88 -16.34 -9.16 0.89
C GLN A 88 -16.60 -10.29 1.89
N GLU A 89 -16.29 -10.06 3.17
CA GLU A 89 -16.37 -11.08 4.21
C GLU A 89 -16.74 -10.46 5.55
N VAL A 90 -17.53 -11.20 6.35
CA VAL A 90 -17.88 -10.84 7.73
C VAL A 90 -17.67 -12.06 8.61
N ARG A 91 -16.73 -11.97 9.56
CA ARG A 91 -16.43 -13.02 10.53
C ARG A 91 -16.80 -12.57 11.93
N PHE A 92 -17.56 -13.38 12.64
CA PHE A 92 -17.80 -13.16 14.06
C PHE A 92 -16.60 -13.60 14.90
N VAL A 93 -16.18 -12.75 15.84
CA VAL A 93 -15.14 -13.04 16.82
C VAL A 93 -15.70 -12.78 18.21
N SER A 94 -15.84 -13.87 18.98
CA SER A 94 -16.29 -13.77 20.37
C SER A 94 -15.24 -13.10 21.25
N LYS A 95 -15.66 -12.47 22.35
CA LYS A 95 -14.76 -11.91 23.37
C LYS A 95 -13.72 -12.90 23.88
N ARG A 96 -14.07 -14.19 23.98
CA ARG A 96 -13.14 -15.27 24.39
C ARG A 96 -12.08 -15.51 23.32
N GLU A 97 -12.49 -15.64 22.06
CA GLU A 97 -11.57 -15.80 20.93
C GLU A 97 -10.64 -14.58 20.80
N ALA A 98 -11.16 -13.37 20.96
CA ALA A 98 -10.37 -12.15 20.96
C ALA A 98 -9.31 -12.16 22.07
N MET A 99 -9.64 -12.65 23.26
CA MET A 99 -8.70 -12.79 24.38
C MET A 99 -7.62 -13.84 24.08
N GLU A 100 -7.98 -14.98 23.51
CA GLU A 100 -7.03 -16.03 23.10
C GLU A 100 -6.03 -15.51 22.07
N ARG A 101 -6.52 -14.77 21.06
CA ARG A 101 -5.66 -14.12 20.05
C ARG A 101 -4.74 -13.07 20.67
N LEU A 102 -5.27 -12.25 21.58
CA LEU A 102 -4.47 -11.23 22.28
C LEU A 102 -3.34 -11.89 23.08
N LYS A 103 -3.61 -12.96 23.81
CA LYS A 103 -2.59 -13.73 24.53
C LYS A 103 -1.52 -14.29 23.60
N ALA A 104 -1.94 -14.90 22.47
CA ALA A 104 -1.01 -15.41 21.48
C ALA A 104 -0.08 -14.31 20.92
N SER A 105 -0.59 -13.09 20.74
CA SER A 105 0.21 -11.94 20.29
C SER A 105 1.19 -11.41 21.34
N MET A 106 0.90 -11.61 22.64
CA MET A 106 1.74 -11.14 23.75
C MET A 106 2.87 -12.10 24.13
N GLY A 107 2.82 -13.36 23.68
CA GLY A 107 3.84 -14.37 23.98
C GLY A 107 4.09 -14.50 25.48
N ASP A 108 5.35 -14.31 25.91
CA ASP A 108 5.78 -14.44 27.31
C ASP A 108 5.06 -13.48 28.29
N ARG A 109 4.43 -12.42 27.79
CA ARG A 109 3.67 -11.44 28.59
C ARG A 109 2.20 -11.83 28.78
N ALA A 110 1.74 -12.94 28.20
CA ALA A 110 0.36 -13.39 28.33
C ALA A 110 -0.05 -13.71 29.78
N SER A 111 0.93 -13.95 30.67
CA SER A 111 0.69 -14.17 32.11
C SER A 111 0.03 -12.97 32.80
N TYR A 112 0.20 -11.74 32.28
CA TYR A 112 -0.52 -10.56 32.79
C TYR A 112 -2.02 -10.57 32.46
N LEU A 113 -2.48 -11.48 31.60
CA LEU A 113 -3.86 -11.58 31.14
C LEU A 113 -4.62 -12.78 31.73
N GLU A 114 -4.04 -13.53 32.67
CA GLU A 114 -4.68 -14.72 33.28
C GLU A 114 -5.98 -14.37 34.03
N ASP A 115 -6.02 -13.23 34.72
CA ASP A 115 -7.20 -12.80 35.49
C ASP A 115 -8.42 -12.41 34.62
N TYR A 116 -8.20 -12.21 33.31
CA TYR A 116 -9.21 -11.77 32.35
C TYR A 116 -9.75 -12.91 31.46
N GLU A 117 -9.39 -14.17 31.73
CA GLU A 117 -9.87 -15.33 30.96
C GLU A 117 -11.35 -15.59 31.13
N ASN A 118 -11.87 -15.34 32.33
CA ASN A 118 -13.27 -15.58 32.64
C ASN A 118 -14.15 -14.52 31.96
N ASP A 119 -15.26 -14.96 31.38
CA ASP A 119 -16.25 -14.12 30.70
C ASP A 119 -16.76 -12.94 31.54
N ALA A 120 -16.72 -13.06 32.87
CA ALA A 120 -17.12 -12.03 33.83
C ALA A 120 -16.08 -10.91 34.00
N ASN A 121 -14.79 -11.20 33.78
CA ASN A 121 -13.70 -10.24 33.92
C ASN A 121 -13.16 -9.77 32.57
N ASN A 122 -13.47 -10.45 31.47
CA ASN A 122 -12.96 -10.12 30.14
C ASN A 122 -13.44 -8.72 29.69
N PRO A 123 -12.54 -7.74 29.51
CA PRO A 123 -12.90 -6.38 29.10
C PRO A 123 -13.16 -6.26 27.59
N LEU A 124 -12.91 -7.31 26.80
CA LEU A 124 -13.09 -7.29 25.36
C LEU A 124 -14.56 -7.54 25.02
N PRO A 125 -15.17 -6.72 24.13
CA PRO A 125 -16.50 -6.99 23.62
C PRO A 125 -16.45 -8.04 22.48
N ASP A 126 -17.62 -8.59 22.16
CA ASP A 126 -17.81 -9.33 20.92
C ASP A 126 -17.59 -8.41 19.70
N SER A 127 -17.12 -8.95 18.58
CA SER A 127 -16.83 -8.15 17.39
C SER A 127 -17.10 -8.87 16.08
N PHE A 128 -17.24 -8.09 15.00
CA PHE A 128 -17.12 -8.58 13.63
C PHE A 128 -15.83 -8.09 12.99
N GLU A 129 -15.09 -9.00 12.37
CA GLU A 129 -14.01 -8.68 11.44
C GLU A 129 -14.62 -8.61 10.03
N VAL A 130 -14.57 -7.42 9.43
CA VAL A 130 -15.19 -7.10 8.15
C VAL A 130 -14.11 -6.77 7.13
N LYS A 131 -14.09 -7.53 6.03
CA LYS A 131 -13.19 -7.28 4.90
C LYS A 131 -13.95 -6.62 3.77
N THR A 132 -13.40 -5.54 3.21
CA THR A 132 -14.00 -4.83 2.08
C THR A 132 -13.59 -5.46 0.75
N VAL A 133 -14.43 -5.30 -0.27
CA VAL A 133 -14.10 -5.71 -1.66
C VAL A 133 -12.91 -4.91 -2.19
N VAL A 134 -12.89 -3.61 -1.89
CA VAL A 134 -11.81 -2.69 -2.24
C VAL A 134 -11.16 -2.20 -0.95
N PRO A 135 -9.86 -2.47 -0.71
CA PRO A 135 -9.17 -2.05 0.51
C PRO A 135 -9.17 -0.53 0.72
N GLU A 136 -9.15 0.25 -0.37
CA GLU A 136 -9.18 1.71 -0.32
C GLU A 136 -10.50 2.28 0.22
N ASP A 137 -11.59 1.51 0.21
CA ASP A 137 -12.92 1.94 0.66
C ASP A 137 -13.11 1.75 2.17
N VAL A 138 -12.16 1.10 2.86
CA VAL A 138 -12.17 0.84 4.30
C VAL A 138 -12.59 2.06 5.13
N PRO A 139 -12.01 3.27 4.95
CA PRO A 139 -12.40 4.42 5.76
C PRO A 139 -13.88 4.82 5.58
N VAL A 140 -14.39 4.74 4.36
CA VAL A 140 -15.78 5.10 4.03
C VAL A 140 -16.75 4.06 4.57
N VAL A 141 -16.45 2.77 4.35
CA VAL A 141 -17.25 1.65 4.85
C VAL A 141 -17.28 1.67 6.38
N ALA A 142 -16.13 1.87 7.04
CA ALA A 142 -16.05 1.98 8.49
C ALA A 142 -16.93 3.11 9.04
N GLN A 143 -16.92 4.29 8.41
CA GLN A 143 -17.78 5.40 8.82
C GLN A 143 -19.28 5.12 8.66
N ASN A 144 -19.66 4.30 7.67
CA ASN A 144 -21.04 3.88 7.49
C ASN A 144 -21.45 2.85 8.54
N ILE A 145 -20.59 1.87 8.82
CA ILE A 145 -20.82 0.84 9.85
C ILE A 145 -20.94 1.47 11.24
N ARG A 146 -20.14 2.50 11.56
CA ARG A 146 -20.22 3.23 12.86
C ARG A 146 -21.61 3.79 13.17
N LYS A 147 -22.48 3.98 12.17
CA LYS A 147 -23.83 4.55 12.34
C LYS A 147 -24.90 3.48 12.56
N LEU A 148 -24.55 2.20 12.46
CA LEU A 148 -25.48 1.08 12.63
C LEU A 148 -25.80 0.87 14.12
N SER A 149 -27.03 0.42 14.39
CA SER A 149 -27.45 0.06 15.75
C SER A 149 -26.76 -1.23 16.20
N GLY A 150 -26.34 -1.28 17.47
CA GLY A 150 -25.61 -2.43 18.04
C GLY A 150 -24.10 -2.41 17.79
N VAL A 151 -23.58 -1.30 17.25
CA VAL A 151 -22.14 -1.05 17.07
C VAL A 151 -21.69 -0.05 18.12
N ASP A 152 -20.81 -0.48 19.01
CA ASP A 152 -20.17 0.37 20.02
C ASP A 152 -19.05 1.21 19.38
N ARG A 153 -18.13 0.52 18.71
CA ARG A 153 -16.94 1.14 18.13
C ARG A 153 -16.47 0.42 16.88
N VAL A 154 -15.93 1.16 15.92
CA VAL A 154 -15.26 0.60 14.75
C VAL A 154 -13.79 0.99 14.77
N ASP A 155 -12.91 0.01 14.58
CA ASP A 155 -11.48 0.20 14.45
C ASP A 155 -10.98 -0.42 13.14
N TYR A 156 -10.12 0.30 12.44
CA TYR A 156 -9.48 -0.16 11.21
C TYR A 156 -8.05 0.38 11.09
N GLY A 157 -7.47 0.89 12.20
CA GLY A 157 -6.20 1.62 12.15
C GLY A 157 -6.34 3.02 11.56
N GLU A 158 -7.39 3.74 11.99
CA GLU A 158 -7.69 5.11 11.58
C GLU A 158 -6.46 6.04 11.67
N GLY A 159 -6.32 6.96 10.72
CA GLY A 159 -5.15 7.82 10.58
C GLY A 159 -3.91 7.14 10.00
N PHE A 160 -3.60 5.89 10.34
CA PHE A 160 -2.49 5.15 9.70
C PHE A 160 -2.88 4.67 8.30
N VAL A 161 -4.02 3.99 8.18
CA VAL A 161 -4.53 3.46 6.91
C VAL A 161 -4.83 4.59 5.92
N GLU A 162 -5.43 5.69 6.38
CA GLU A 162 -5.72 6.85 5.54
C GLU A 162 -4.44 7.47 4.97
N ARG A 163 -3.43 7.71 5.83
CA ARG A 163 -2.13 8.23 5.41
C ARG A 163 -1.43 7.30 4.43
N LEU A 164 -1.52 5.98 4.64
CA LEU A 164 -0.97 5.00 3.71
C LEU A 164 -1.59 5.17 2.33
N PHE A 165 -2.91 5.20 2.23
CA PHE A 165 -3.60 5.38 0.94
C PHE A 165 -3.35 6.75 0.30
N GLU A 166 -3.22 7.82 1.09
CA GLU A 166 -2.80 9.13 0.61
C GLU A 166 -1.38 9.10 0.04
N LEU A 167 -0.43 8.50 0.75
CA LEU A 167 0.96 8.35 0.30
C LEU A 167 1.03 7.53 -1.00
N THR A 168 0.34 6.40 -1.08
CA THR A 168 0.29 5.58 -2.30
C THR A 168 -0.31 6.36 -3.47
N ARG A 169 -1.39 7.12 -3.25
CA ARG A 169 -1.98 7.98 -4.29
C ARG A 169 -1.02 9.09 -4.74
N GLY A 170 -0.34 9.73 -3.80
CA GLY A 170 0.66 10.77 -4.08
C GLY A 170 1.83 10.24 -4.92
N VAL A 171 2.36 9.05 -4.57
CA VAL A 171 3.44 8.40 -5.34
C VAL A 171 2.97 8.00 -6.74
N LYS A 172 1.74 7.49 -6.88
CA LYS A 172 1.14 7.20 -8.20
C LYS A 172 0.99 8.46 -9.05
N LEU A 173 0.54 9.57 -8.46
CA LEU A 173 0.42 10.85 -9.16
C LEU A 173 1.79 11.38 -9.60
N ALA A 174 2.79 11.33 -8.72
CA ALA A 174 4.16 11.70 -9.06
C ALA A 174 4.70 10.86 -10.21
N ALA A 175 4.42 9.55 -10.22
CA ALA A 175 4.80 8.65 -11.32
C ALA A 175 4.15 9.02 -12.64
N PHE A 176 2.87 9.35 -12.60
CA PHE A 176 2.13 9.79 -13.78
C PHE A 176 2.71 11.09 -14.36
N VAL A 177 2.92 12.11 -13.52
CA VAL A 177 3.52 13.39 -13.94
C VAL A 177 4.93 13.19 -14.49
N PHE A 178 5.73 12.34 -13.83
CA PHE A 178 7.08 12.02 -14.28
C PHE A 178 7.07 11.33 -15.65
N MET A 179 6.22 10.32 -15.86
CA MET A 179 6.05 9.66 -17.16
C MET A 179 5.59 10.64 -18.24
N LEU A 180 4.64 11.53 -17.92
CA LEU A 180 4.18 12.57 -18.84
C LEU A 180 5.34 13.51 -19.25
N SER A 181 6.17 13.93 -18.29
CA SER A 181 7.33 14.78 -18.55
C SER A 181 8.37 14.12 -19.47
N LEU A 182 8.60 12.81 -19.30
CA LEU A 182 9.46 12.03 -20.18
C LEU A 182 8.89 11.94 -21.59
N GLY A 183 7.57 11.72 -21.72
CA GLY A 183 6.88 11.73 -23.01
C GLY A 183 7.03 13.05 -23.75
N ILE A 184 6.82 14.18 -23.06
CA ILE A 184 6.98 15.53 -23.63
C ILE A 184 8.44 15.75 -24.05
N THR A 185 9.40 15.39 -23.20
CA THR A 185 10.83 15.53 -23.50
C THR A 185 11.23 14.72 -24.74
N ALA A 186 10.72 13.50 -24.87
CA ALA A 186 10.96 12.65 -26.04
C ALA A 186 10.41 13.29 -27.32
N VAL A 187 9.17 13.81 -27.30
CA VAL A 187 8.59 14.52 -28.45
C VAL A 187 9.40 15.76 -28.80
N PHE A 188 9.80 16.56 -27.81
CA PHE A 188 10.60 17.77 -28.03
C PHE A 188 11.98 17.44 -28.63
N LEU A 189 12.64 16.38 -28.16
CA LEU A 189 13.90 15.92 -28.75
C LEU A 189 13.70 15.48 -30.19
N ILE A 190 12.68 14.68 -30.50
CA ILE A 190 12.39 14.26 -31.88
C ILE A 190 12.12 15.48 -32.77
N ALA A 191 11.32 16.43 -32.29
CA ALA A 191 10.94 17.63 -33.04
C ALA A 191 12.08 18.63 -33.26
N ASN A 192 13.08 18.68 -32.37
CA ASN A 192 14.25 19.56 -32.51
C ASN A 192 15.48 18.86 -33.09
N THR A 193 15.49 17.53 -33.17
CA THR A 193 16.60 16.74 -33.72
C THR A 193 16.45 16.50 -35.23
N ILE A 194 15.27 16.75 -35.81
CA ILE A 194 15.03 16.75 -37.28
C ILE A 194 14.89 18.19 -37.77
#